data_AF-A0A925X2P7-F1
#
_entry.id   AF-A0A925X2P7-F1
#
_cell.length_a   1.000
_cell.length_b   1.000
_cell.length_c   1.000
_cell.angle_alpha   90.00
_cell.angle_beta   90.00
_cell.angle_gamma   90.00
#
_symmetry.space_group_name_H-M   'P 1'
#
loop_
_entity.id
_entity.type
_entity.pdbx_description
1 polymer ?
#
loop_
_entity_poly.entity_id
_entity_poly.type
_entity_poly.pdbx_seq_one_letter_code
_entity_poly.pdbx_strand_id
1 'polypeptide(L)'
;MSDTWMTLAAAAAALNVHPRTIERRIASGKIRSRRTDDGQILLLVDVPDIQPLQSDALETVKELAQDQVSLATGSASAIVRLAQSDAQRARGELELVRQKVGHVRRSARTAWITVASMAAIVCVAVGWTTFQITKSRTQIEAMNQTSQRIESEAKQLLVERDNARQDADRARLAGAEASGRLAAYQEHAQLAAKQSDIRPTTRPASLMQKIANAMAGE
;
A
#
# COMPACT_ATOMS: atom_id res chain seq x y z
N MET A 1 42.35 22.93 88.09
CA MET A 1 42.01 23.00 86.66
C MET A 1 42.14 21.60 86.12
N SER A 2 41.05 20.85 86.21
CA SER A 2 40.97 19.45 85.78
C SER A 2 40.45 19.45 84.35
N ASP A 3 41.36 19.25 83.40
CA ASP A 3 41.03 19.07 82.00
C ASP A 3 40.14 17.82 81.85
N THR A 4 38.84 18.02 81.60
CA THR A 4 37.87 16.94 81.49
C THR A 4 37.32 16.87 80.06
N TRP A 5 37.39 15.70 79.43
CA TRP A 5 36.75 15.44 78.14
C TRP A 5 35.26 15.22 78.33
N MET A 6 34.44 16.09 77.73
CA MET A 6 32.98 16.04 77.86
C MET A 6 32.28 16.17 76.50
N THR A 7 31.04 15.68 76.43
CA THR A 7 30.25 15.76 75.20
C THR A 7 29.84 17.20 74.89
N LEU A 8 29.51 17.49 73.62
CA LEU A 8 29.14 18.82 73.17
C LEU A 8 27.99 19.46 73.98
N ALA A 9 26.99 18.65 74.37
CA ALA A 9 25.87 19.10 75.19
C ALA A 9 26.30 19.40 76.64
N ALA A 10 27.13 18.54 77.23
CA ALA A 10 27.65 18.76 78.59
C ALA A 10 28.56 20.00 78.66
N ALA A 11 29.41 20.22 77.65
CA ALA A 11 30.23 21.43 77.52
C ALA A 11 29.39 22.70 77.40
N ALA A 12 28.30 22.65 76.63
CA ALA A 12 27.36 23.76 76.47
C ALA A 12 26.71 24.15 77.79
N ALA A 13 26.29 23.15 78.57
CA ALA A 13 25.72 23.36 79.89
C ALA A 13 26.76 23.91 80.88
N ALA A 14 27.96 23.32 80.94
CA ALA A 14 29.01 23.73 81.87
C ALA A 14 29.50 25.17 81.64
N LEU A 15 29.56 25.60 80.37
CA LEU A 15 29.98 26.95 79.99
C LEU A 15 28.81 27.94 79.88
N ASN A 16 27.58 27.50 80.12
CA ASN A 16 26.34 28.27 79.94
C ASN A 16 26.25 28.98 78.58
N VAL A 17 26.55 28.26 77.49
CA VAL A 17 26.49 28.78 76.11
C VAL A 17 25.72 27.84 75.19
N HIS A 18 25.09 28.41 74.15
CA HIS A 18 24.36 27.62 73.17
C HIS A 18 25.27 26.64 72.40
N PRO A 19 24.85 25.39 72.13
CA PRO A 19 25.64 24.37 71.42
C PRO A 19 26.29 24.86 70.11
N ARG A 20 25.52 25.59 69.30
CA ARG A 20 26.01 26.23 68.04
C ARG A 20 27.23 27.14 68.22
N THR A 21 27.33 27.82 69.37
CA THR A 21 28.49 28.68 69.68
C THR A 21 29.74 27.84 69.91
N ILE A 22 29.58 26.67 70.54
CA ILE A 22 30.67 25.71 70.74
C ILE A 22 31.10 25.11 69.40
N GLU A 23 30.18 24.69 68.54
CA GLU A 23 30.49 24.22 67.18
C GLU A 23 31.28 25.26 66.38
N ARG A 24 30.88 26.54 66.47
CA ARG A 24 31.62 27.64 65.83
C ARG A 24 33.02 27.79 66.41
N ARG A 25 33.19 27.60 67.72
CA ARG A 25 34.50 27.67 68.39
C ARG A 25 35.40 26.49 68.01
N ILE A 26 34.84 25.29 67.84
CA ILE A 26 35.53 24.11 67.30
C ILE A 26 36.00 24.38 65.86
N ALA A 27 35.11 24.87 64.99
CA ALA A 27 35.45 25.21 63.61
C ALA A 27 36.55 26.28 63.53
N SER A 28 36.58 27.22 64.48
CA SER A 28 37.63 28.24 64.59
C SER A 28 38.93 27.76 65.26
N GLY A 29 39.01 26.48 65.67
CA GLY A 29 40.20 25.91 66.32
C GLY A 29 40.47 26.40 67.74
N LYS A 30 39.52 27.10 68.38
CA LYS A 30 39.69 27.70 69.71
C LYS A 30 39.48 26.71 70.87
N ILE A 31 38.83 25.58 70.61
CA ILE A 31 38.57 24.51 71.58
C ILE A 31 39.13 23.21 71.00
N ARG A 32 39.84 22.44 71.83
CA ARG A 32 40.34 21.12 71.41
C ARG A 32 39.17 20.14 71.36
N SER A 33 38.95 19.57 70.18
CA SER A 33 37.95 18.52 69.95
C SER A 33 38.64 17.23 69.51
N ARG A 34 38.15 16.09 69.98
CA ARG A 34 38.51 14.76 69.50
C ARG A 34 37.24 13.99 69.16
N ARG A 35 37.27 13.20 68.09
CA ARG A 35 36.20 12.23 67.81
C ARG A 35 36.54 10.90 68.49
N THR A 36 35.56 10.33 69.18
CA THR A 36 35.61 8.98 69.72
C THR A 36 35.29 7.98 68.61
N ASP A 37 35.66 6.71 68.80
CA ASP A 37 35.43 5.63 67.83
C ASP A 37 33.93 5.43 67.52
N ASP A 38 33.04 5.83 68.45
CA ASP A 38 31.59 5.83 68.28
C ASP A 38 31.04 7.01 67.44
N GLY A 39 31.91 7.85 66.88
CA GLY A 39 31.54 9.00 66.05
C GLY A 39 31.08 10.24 66.84
N GLN A 40 31.06 10.17 68.18
CA GLN A 40 30.74 11.32 69.04
C GLN A 40 31.93 12.29 69.16
N ILE A 41 31.64 13.59 69.27
CA ILE A 41 32.66 14.64 69.45
C ILE A 41 32.79 14.94 70.95
N LEU A 42 33.99 14.72 71.48
CA LEU A 42 34.39 15.09 72.84
C LEU A 42 35.23 16.37 72.81
N LEU A 43 34.99 17.24 73.79
CA LEU A 43 35.63 18.53 73.93
C LEU A 43 36.39 18.58 75.25
N LEU A 44 37.62 19.09 75.19
CA LEU A 44 38.40 19.37 76.38
C LEU A 44 37.98 20.75 76.89
N VAL A 45 37.35 20.79 78.06
CA VAL A 45 36.93 22.04 78.70
C VAL A 45 37.59 22.11 80.07
N ASP A 46 38.24 23.25 80.34
CA ASP A 46 38.77 23.56 81.65
C ASP A 46 37.63 24.10 82.50
N VAL A 47 37.05 23.23 83.33
CA VAL A 47 35.93 23.58 84.20
C VAL A 47 36.52 24.01 85.55
N PRO A 48 36.30 25.26 86.00
CA PRO A 48 36.63 25.62 87.37
C PRO A 48 35.79 24.75 88.30
N ASP A 49 36.36 24.27 89.41
CA ASP A 49 35.66 23.42 90.40
C ASP A 49 34.40 24.15 90.93
N ILE A 50 33.27 23.95 90.26
CA ILE A 50 31.98 24.50 90.65
C ILE A 50 31.25 23.41 91.42
N GLN A 51 30.91 23.73 92.67
CA GLN A 51 30.13 22.89 93.57
C GLN A 51 28.82 22.40 92.91
N PRO A 52 28.34 21.18 93.23
CA PRO A 52 27.18 20.59 92.58
C PRO A 52 25.89 21.35 92.95
N LEU A 53 25.42 22.23 92.06
CA LEU A 53 24.10 22.84 92.16
C LEU A 53 23.03 21.91 91.54
N GLN A 54 22.30 21.27 92.46
CA GLN A 54 20.86 20.97 92.50
C GLN A 54 20.10 20.52 91.23
N SER A 55 19.38 19.41 91.44
CA SER A 55 18.61 18.54 90.54
C SER A 55 17.38 19.15 89.83
N ASP A 56 16.99 20.39 90.12
CA ASP A 56 15.69 20.93 89.68
C ASP A 56 15.67 21.38 88.20
N ALA A 57 16.81 21.83 87.66
CA ALA A 57 16.84 22.33 86.28
C ALA A 57 16.68 21.20 85.23
N LEU A 58 17.06 19.97 85.57
CA LEU A 58 16.98 18.82 84.66
C LEU A 58 15.54 18.32 84.49
N GLU A 59 14.67 18.52 85.48
CA GLU A 59 13.28 18.07 85.42
C GLU A 59 12.43 18.98 84.51
N THR A 60 12.62 20.30 84.59
CA THR A 60 11.98 21.26 83.68
C THR A 60 12.45 21.13 82.21
N VAL A 61 13.71 20.76 81.97
CA VAL A 61 14.21 20.51 80.60
C VAL A 61 13.66 19.19 80.05
N LYS A 62 13.43 18.20 80.92
CA LYS A 62 12.81 16.93 80.54
C LYS A 62 11.34 17.12 80.16
N GLU A 63 10.60 17.96 80.88
CA GLU A 63 9.21 18.30 80.56
C GLU A 63 9.10 19.08 79.24
N LEU A 64 9.95 20.09 79.01
CA LEU A 64 9.97 20.84 77.74
C LEU A 64 10.39 19.97 76.53
N ALA A 65 11.33 19.03 76.73
CA ALA A 65 11.73 18.10 75.69
C ALA A 65 10.60 17.12 75.34
N GLN A 66 9.84 16.67 76.35
CA GLN A 66 8.71 15.77 76.15
C GLN A 66 7.57 16.43 75.35
N ASP A 67 7.29 17.70 75.62
CA ASP A 67 6.28 18.49 74.89
C ASP A 67 6.71 18.85 73.46
N GLN A 68 7.98 19.19 73.24
CA GLN A 68 8.48 19.44 71.89
C GLN A 68 8.53 18.17 71.03
N VAL A 69 8.82 17.02 71.64
CA VAL A 69 8.74 15.74 70.94
C VAL A 69 7.30 15.43 70.57
N SER A 70 6.31 15.69 71.44
CA SER A 70 4.89 15.47 71.11
C SER A 70 4.41 16.36 69.94
N LEU A 71 4.79 17.65 69.93
CA LEU A 71 4.51 18.59 68.84
C LEU A 71 5.24 18.26 67.52
N ALA A 72 6.51 17.84 67.60
CA ALA A 72 7.29 17.40 66.45
C ALA A 72 6.78 16.05 65.88
N THR A 73 6.29 15.16 66.75
CA THR A 73 5.72 13.87 66.33
C THR A 73 4.37 14.08 65.63
N GLY A 74 3.56 15.04 66.09
CA GLY A 74 2.31 15.43 65.45
C GLY A 74 2.50 16.04 64.05
N SER A 75 3.48 16.93 63.88
CA SER A 75 3.78 17.55 62.57
C SER A 75 4.46 16.59 61.59
N ALA A 76 5.35 15.72 62.06
CA ALA A 76 5.93 14.66 61.23
C ALA A 76 4.87 13.67 60.73
N SER A 77 3.92 13.29 61.59
CA SER A 77 2.76 12.46 61.22
C SER A 77 1.90 13.12 60.14
N ALA A 78 1.66 14.44 60.22
CA ALA A 78 0.91 15.17 59.22
C ALA A 78 1.62 15.20 57.85
N ILE A 79 2.94 15.41 57.82
CA ILE A 79 3.75 15.39 56.59
C ILE A 79 3.75 13.99 55.96
N VAL A 80 3.89 12.94 56.77
CA VAL A 80 3.82 11.55 56.28
C VAL A 80 2.44 11.24 55.70
N ARG A 81 1.35 11.71 56.32
CA ARG A 81 -0.01 11.55 55.79
C ARG A 81 -0.21 12.30 54.46
N LEU A 82 0.33 13.51 54.34
CA LEU A 82 0.28 14.28 53.08
C LEU A 82 1.06 13.58 51.97
N ALA A 83 2.27 13.11 52.27
CA ALA A 83 3.09 12.33 51.33
C ALA A 83 2.41 11.01 50.92
N GLN A 84 1.71 10.35 51.86
CA GLN A 84 0.91 9.16 51.55
C GLN A 84 -0.29 9.50 50.66
N SER A 85 -0.99 10.61 50.90
CA SER A 85 -2.11 11.02 50.05
C SER A 85 -1.66 11.39 48.64
N ASP A 86 -0.53 12.08 48.51
CA ASP A 86 0.05 12.42 47.21
C ASP A 86 0.54 11.16 46.47
N ALA A 87 1.17 10.23 47.19
CA ALA A 87 1.56 8.94 46.62
C ALA A 87 0.34 8.12 46.15
N GLN A 88 -0.78 8.14 46.88
CA GLN A 88 -2.02 7.50 46.46
C GLN A 88 -2.63 8.18 45.23
N ARG A 89 -2.60 9.52 45.17
CA ARG A 89 -3.11 10.28 44.02
C ARG A 89 -2.30 10.02 42.76
N ALA A 90 -0.98 10.03 42.87
CA ALA A 90 -0.07 9.70 41.77
C ALA A 90 -0.27 8.25 41.27
N ARG A 91 -0.54 7.29 42.17
CA ARG A 91 -0.88 5.91 41.78
C ARG A 91 -2.20 5.84 41.01
N GLY A 92 -3.22 6.58 41.44
CA GLY A 92 -4.49 6.66 40.72
C GLY A 92 -4.35 7.25 39.31
N GLU A 93 -3.56 8.31 39.16
CA GLU A 93 -3.27 8.90 37.83
C GLU A 93 -2.49 7.93 36.93
N LEU A 94 -1.52 7.20 37.47
CA LEU A 94 -0.78 6.18 36.72
C LEU A 94 -1.68 5.04 36.23
N GLU A 95 -2.66 4.60 37.03
CA GLU A 95 -3.63 3.59 36.60
C GLU A 95 -4.51 4.10 35.45
N LEU A 96 -4.99 5.35 35.54
CA LEU A 96 -5.75 5.99 34.46
C LEU A 96 -4.93 6.11 33.18
N VAL A 97 -3.65 6.49 33.27
CA VAL A 97 -2.74 6.53 32.11
C VAL A 97 -2.53 5.14 31.53
N ARG A 98 -2.34 4.11 32.37
CA ARG A 98 -2.18 2.72 31.92
C ARG A 98 -3.41 2.20 31.17
N GLN A 99 -4.61 2.51 31.66
CA GLN A 99 -5.84 2.16 30.97
C GLN A 99 -5.96 2.88 29.62
N LYS A 100 -5.65 4.18 29.55
CA LYS A 100 -5.66 4.94 28.29
C LYS A 100 -4.66 4.39 27.27
N VAL A 101 -3.43 4.07 27.68
CA VAL A 101 -2.41 3.47 26.81
C VAL A 101 -2.87 2.11 26.27
N GLY A 102 -3.53 1.29 27.09
CA GLY A 102 -4.13 0.04 26.66
C GLY A 102 -5.20 0.24 25.59
N HIS A 103 -6.07 1.25 25.78
CA HIS A 103 -7.12 1.57 24.82
C HIS A 103 -6.58 2.09 23.48
N VAL A 104 -5.57 2.97 23.52
CA VAL A 104 -4.91 3.52 22.32
C VAL A 104 -4.20 2.41 21.53
N ARG A 105 -3.55 1.46 22.20
CA ARG A 105 -2.93 0.31 21.50
C ARG A 105 -3.95 -0.56 20.78
N ARG A 106 -5.14 -0.76 21.38
CA ARG A 106 -6.23 -1.52 20.75
C ARG A 106 -6.81 -0.76 19.57
N SER A 107 -7.09 0.54 19.71
CA SER A 107 -7.62 1.36 18.62
C SER A 107 -6.64 1.52 17.46
N ALA A 108 -5.33 1.61 17.74
CA ALA A 108 -4.30 1.61 16.72
C ALA A 108 -4.31 0.30 15.91
N ARG A 109 -4.40 -0.85 16.58
CA ARG A 109 -4.50 -2.16 15.88
C ARG A 109 -5.73 -2.24 15.00
N THR A 110 -6.90 -1.79 15.47
CA THR A 110 -8.12 -1.79 14.64
C THR A 110 -7.98 -0.85 13.44
N ALA A 111 -7.36 0.32 13.61
CA ALA A 111 -7.10 1.24 12.51
C ALA A 111 -6.17 0.61 11.45
N TRP A 112 -5.09 -0.05 11.88
CA TRP A 112 -4.20 -0.75 10.94
C TRP A 112 -4.90 -1.90 10.20
N ILE A 113 -5.79 -2.64 10.87
CA ILE A 113 -6.60 -3.68 10.22
C ILE A 113 -7.51 -3.08 9.15
N THR A 114 -8.15 -1.94 9.43
CA THR A 114 -9.01 -1.26 8.44
C THR A 114 -8.21 -0.71 7.25
N VAL A 115 -7.01 -0.18 7.48
CA VAL A 115 -6.14 0.29 6.40
C VAL A 115 -5.66 -0.88 5.54
N ALA A 116 -5.24 -1.98 6.17
CA ALA A 116 -4.83 -3.19 5.47
C ALA A 116 -5.97 -3.81 4.65
N SER A 117 -7.21 -3.81 5.18
CA SER A 117 -8.37 -4.32 4.45
C SER A 117 -8.72 -3.44 3.24
N MET A 118 -8.71 -2.11 3.37
CA MET A 118 -8.92 -1.21 2.24
C MET A 118 -7.84 -1.40 1.17
N ALA A 119 -6.57 -1.53 1.57
CA ALA A 119 -5.48 -1.79 0.63
C ALA A 119 -5.66 -3.13 -0.11
N ALA A 120 -6.05 -4.20 0.59
CA ALA A 120 -6.33 -5.49 -0.03
C ALA A 120 -7.48 -5.42 -1.04
N ILE A 121 -8.56 -4.71 -0.72
CA ILE A 121 -9.70 -4.52 -1.63
C ILE A 121 -9.27 -3.81 -2.92
N VAL A 122 -8.45 -2.76 -2.81
CA VAL A 122 -7.92 -2.04 -3.97
C VAL A 122 -7.06 -2.95 -4.85
N CYS A 123 -6.17 -3.76 -4.26
CA CYS A 123 -5.36 -4.71 -5.02
C CYS A 123 -6.23 -5.73 -5.77
N VAL A 124 -7.28 -6.27 -5.14
CA VAL A 124 -8.21 -7.19 -5.78
C VAL A 124 -8.97 -6.49 -6.91
N ALA A 125 -9.44 -5.26 -6.71
CA ALA A 125 -10.13 -4.48 -7.73
C ALA A 125 -9.24 -4.23 -8.95
N VAL A 126 -8.00 -3.80 -8.74
CA VAL A 126 -7.02 -3.56 -9.82
C VAL A 126 -6.68 -4.85 -10.57
N GLY A 127 -6.51 -5.96 -9.84
CA GLY A 127 -6.27 -7.28 -10.44
C GLY A 127 -7.45 -7.72 -11.32
N TRP A 128 -8.67 -7.55 -10.82
CA TRP A 128 -9.90 -7.86 -11.55
C TRP A 128 -10.07 -7.00 -12.80
N THR A 129 -9.86 -5.68 -12.71
CA THR A 129 -9.97 -4.79 -13.87
C THR A 129 -8.92 -5.10 -14.92
N THR A 130 -7.69 -5.41 -14.50
CA THR A 130 -6.61 -5.79 -15.41
C THR A 130 -6.94 -7.09 -16.14
N PHE A 131 -7.45 -8.09 -15.42
CA PHE A 131 -7.89 -9.35 -16.02
C PHE A 131 -9.01 -9.15 -17.05
N GLN A 132 -10.02 -8.34 -16.74
CA GLN A 132 -11.13 -8.06 -17.66
C GLN A 132 -10.69 -7.29 -18.90
N ILE A 133 -9.77 -6.34 -18.78
CA ILE A 133 -9.20 -5.62 -19.92
C ILE A 133 -8.45 -6.59 -20.83
N THR A 134 -7.63 -7.48 -20.27
CA THR A 134 -6.89 -8.49 -21.04
C THR A 134 -7.85 -9.43 -21.78
N LYS A 135 -8.91 -9.90 -21.12
CA LYS A 135 -9.94 -10.73 -21.76
C LYS A 135 -10.69 -9.99 -22.87
N SER A 136 -10.94 -8.69 -22.69
CA SER A 136 -11.61 -7.88 -23.72
C SER A 136 -10.70 -7.68 -24.94
N ARG A 137 -9.38 -7.51 -24.74
CA ARG A 137 -8.41 -7.39 -25.84
C ARG A 137 -8.36 -8.66 -26.69
N THR A 138 -8.33 -9.84 -26.08
CA THR A 138 -8.31 -11.09 -26.85
C THR A 138 -9.60 -11.31 -27.64
N GLN A 139 -10.75 -10.89 -27.11
CA GLN A 139 -12.02 -10.92 -27.84
C GLN A 139 -12.03 -9.94 -29.02
N ILE A 140 -11.51 -8.73 -28.83
CA ILE A 140 -11.39 -7.74 -29.92
C ILE A 140 -10.44 -8.25 -31.01
N GLU A 141 -9.33 -8.88 -30.64
CA GLU A 141 -8.40 -9.48 -31.60
C GLU A 141 -9.07 -10.61 -32.39
N ALA A 142 -9.83 -11.50 -31.73
CA ALA A 142 -10.60 -12.54 -32.40
C ALA A 142 -11.68 -11.95 -33.33
N MET A 143 -12.34 -10.87 -32.92
CA MET A 143 -13.35 -10.18 -33.73
C MET A 143 -12.72 -9.48 -34.96
N ASN A 144 -11.52 -8.93 -34.81
CA ASN A 144 -10.75 -8.36 -35.92
C ASN A 144 -10.30 -9.45 -36.90
N GLN A 145 -9.82 -10.61 -36.40
CA GLN A 145 -9.45 -11.74 -37.25
C GLN A 145 -10.64 -12.29 -38.04
N THR A 146 -11.82 -12.42 -37.41
CA THR A 146 -13.03 -12.85 -38.09
C THR A 146 -13.50 -11.82 -39.13
N SER A 147 -13.43 -10.52 -38.81
CA SER A 147 -13.74 -9.45 -39.77
C SER A 147 -12.81 -9.47 -40.98
N GLN A 148 -11.51 -9.68 -40.78
CA GLN A 148 -10.54 -9.82 -41.88
C GLN A 148 -10.81 -11.05 -42.75
N ARG A 149 -11.20 -12.18 -42.14
CA ARG A 149 -11.59 -13.38 -42.89
C ARG A 149 -12.82 -13.12 -43.75
N ILE A 150 -13.87 -12.54 -43.17
CA ILE A 150 -15.09 -12.17 -43.91
C ILE A 150 -14.77 -11.19 -45.04
N GLU A 151 -13.91 -10.20 -44.80
CA GLU A 151 -13.48 -9.27 -45.86
C GLU A 151 -12.75 -9.99 -46.99
N SER A 152 -11.86 -10.93 -46.66
CA SER A 152 -11.14 -11.71 -47.66
C SER A 152 -12.06 -12.62 -48.47
N GLU A 153 -13.02 -13.26 -47.82
CA GLU A 153 -14.02 -14.12 -48.45
C GLU A 153 -14.97 -13.31 -49.34
N ALA A 154 -15.43 -12.14 -48.86
CA ALA A 154 -16.23 -11.22 -49.65
C ALA A 154 -15.47 -10.74 -50.91
N LYS A 155 -14.17 -10.44 -50.79
CA LYS A 155 -13.33 -10.09 -51.95
C LYS A 155 -13.21 -11.25 -52.94
N GLN A 156 -13.05 -12.48 -52.46
CA GLN A 156 -13.02 -13.67 -53.32
C GLN A 156 -14.34 -13.86 -54.06
N LEU A 157 -15.47 -13.79 -53.36
CA LEU A 157 -16.80 -13.91 -53.97
C LEU A 157 -17.08 -12.81 -55.00
N LEU A 158 -16.60 -11.58 -54.77
CA LEU A 158 -16.71 -10.49 -55.76
C LEU A 158 -15.91 -10.79 -57.03
N VAL A 159 -14.68 -11.31 -56.89
CA VAL A 159 -13.85 -11.73 -58.02
C VAL A 159 -14.49 -12.89 -58.78
N GLU A 160 -15.00 -13.90 -58.06
CA GLU A 160 -15.71 -15.04 -58.66
C GLU A 160 -16.95 -14.59 -59.43
N ARG A 161 -17.76 -13.69 -58.84
CA ARG A 161 -18.91 -13.09 -59.51
C ARG A 161 -18.51 -12.36 -60.79
N ASP A 162 -17.43 -11.59 -60.75
CA ASP A 162 -16.99 -10.81 -61.91
C ASP A 162 -16.41 -11.69 -63.02
N ASN A 163 -15.68 -12.76 -62.65
CA ASN A 163 -15.25 -13.79 -63.59
C ASN A 163 -16.45 -14.49 -64.24
N ALA A 164 -17.45 -14.88 -63.45
CA ALA A 164 -18.66 -15.51 -63.96
C ALA A 164 -19.45 -14.60 -64.93
N ARG A 165 -19.48 -13.28 -64.66
CA ARG A 165 -20.06 -12.29 -65.59
C ARG A 165 -19.27 -12.20 -66.89
N GLN A 166 -17.94 -12.11 -66.80
CA GLN A 166 -17.09 -12.07 -67.99
C GLN A 166 -17.24 -13.33 -68.85
N ASP A 167 -17.33 -14.50 -68.23
CA ASP A 167 -17.51 -15.77 -68.94
C ASP A 167 -18.90 -15.86 -69.59
N ALA A 168 -19.95 -15.37 -68.92
CA ALA A 168 -21.28 -15.26 -69.50
C ALA A 168 -21.30 -14.33 -70.73
N ASP A 169 -20.61 -13.20 -70.66
CA ASP A 169 -20.51 -12.27 -71.79
C ASP A 169 -19.69 -12.85 -72.95
N ARG A 170 -18.59 -13.55 -72.66
CA ARG A 170 -17.81 -14.30 -73.67
C ARG A 170 -18.64 -15.39 -74.33
N ALA A 171 -19.43 -16.14 -73.57
CA ALA A 171 -20.31 -17.17 -74.10
C ALA A 171 -21.40 -16.58 -75.00
N ARG A 172 -21.96 -15.40 -74.63
CA ARG A 172 -22.92 -14.67 -75.47
C ARG A 172 -22.31 -14.20 -76.78
N LEU A 173 -21.10 -13.64 -76.75
CA LEU A 173 -20.38 -13.21 -77.96
C LEU A 173 -20.06 -14.40 -78.87
N ALA A 174 -19.53 -15.50 -78.31
CA ALA A 174 -19.26 -16.72 -79.06
C ALA A 174 -20.54 -17.33 -79.67
N GLY A 175 -21.65 -17.32 -78.92
CA GLY A 175 -22.96 -17.73 -79.42
C GLY A 175 -23.46 -16.84 -80.57
N ALA A 176 -23.30 -15.53 -80.45
CA ALA A 176 -23.64 -14.57 -81.51
C ALA A 176 -22.79 -14.80 -82.77
N GLU A 177 -21.47 -14.97 -82.63
CA GLU A 177 -20.57 -15.30 -83.75
C GLU A 177 -20.94 -16.62 -84.43
N ALA A 178 -21.24 -17.68 -83.66
CA ALA A 178 -21.65 -18.95 -84.21
C ALA A 178 -22.97 -18.84 -84.97
N SER A 179 -23.96 -18.12 -84.41
CA SER A 179 -25.23 -17.86 -85.09
C SER A 179 -25.06 -17.02 -86.36
N GLY A 180 -24.16 -16.03 -86.35
CA GLY A 180 -23.83 -15.21 -87.52
C GLY A 180 -23.17 -16.03 -88.63
N ARG A 181 -22.25 -16.95 -88.27
CA ARG A 181 -21.66 -17.88 -89.24
C ARG A 181 -22.72 -18.81 -89.85
N LEU A 182 -23.62 -19.37 -89.04
CA LEU A 182 -24.70 -20.22 -89.54
C LEU A 182 -25.65 -19.46 -90.48
N ALA A 183 -26.01 -18.22 -90.13
CA ALA A 183 -26.83 -17.37 -90.99
C ALA A 183 -26.13 -17.09 -92.34
N ALA A 184 -24.83 -16.76 -92.33
CA ALA A 184 -24.05 -16.57 -93.55
C ALA A 184 -23.99 -17.84 -94.41
N TYR A 185 -23.79 -19.01 -93.81
CA TYR A 185 -23.85 -20.29 -94.54
C TYR A 185 -25.24 -20.55 -95.14
N GLN A 186 -26.31 -20.21 -94.41
CA GLN A 186 -27.68 -20.38 -94.89
C GLN A 186 -27.98 -19.44 -96.06
N GLU A 187 -27.54 -18.18 -96.01
CA GLU A 187 -27.65 -17.24 -97.13
C GLU A 187 -26.88 -17.74 -98.36
N HIS A 188 -25.63 -18.20 -98.18
CA HIS A 188 -24.86 -18.78 -99.28
C HIS A 188 -25.54 -20.01 -99.89
N ALA A 189 -26.11 -20.90 -99.07
CA ALA A 189 -26.86 -22.05 -99.54
C ALA A 189 -28.13 -21.64 -100.31
N GLN A 190 -28.85 -20.61 -99.85
CA GLN A 190 -30.02 -20.07 -100.56
C GLN A 190 -29.65 -19.40 -101.88
N LEU A 191 -28.55 -18.62 -101.93
CA LEU A 191 -28.06 -18.01 -103.17
C LEU A 191 -27.60 -19.07 -104.17
N ALA A 192 -26.90 -20.11 -103.70
CA ALA A 192 -26.52 -21.25 -104.53
C ALA A 192 -27.74 -22.01 -105.08
N ALA A 193 -28.76 -22.22 -104.25
CA ALA A 193 -30.04 -22.81 -104.69
C ALA A 193 -30.73 -21.94 -105.76
N LYS A 194 -30.83 -20.62 -105.56
CA LYS A 194 -31.40 -19.69 -106.56
C LYS A 194 -30.60 -19.67 -107.86
N GLN A 195 -29.27 -19.70 -107.80
CA GLN A 195 -28.43 -19.79 -109.00
C GLN A 195 -28.61 -21.12 -109.75
N SER A 196 -28.91 -22.22 -109.04
CA SER A 196 -29.20 -23.51 -109.68
C SER A 196 -30.52 -23.52 -110.46
N ASP A 197 -31.50 -22.71 -110.05
CA ASP A 197 -32.76 -22.48 -110.80
C ASP A 197 -32.52 -21.64 -112.06
N ILE A 198 -31.53 -20.74 -112.04
CA ILE A 198 -31.03 -20.03 -113.23
C ILE A 198 -30.01 -20.92 -113.96
N ARG A 199 -30.36 -22.19 -114.21
CA ARG A 199 -29.68 -22.94 -115.27
C ARG A 199 -30.26 -22.48 -116.60
N PRO A 200 -29.44 -21.93 -117.52
CA PRO A 200 -29.88 -21.76 -118.90
C PRO A 200 -30.32 -23.14 -119.40
N THR A 201 -31.49 -23.21 -120.03
CA THR A 201 -32.00 -24.41 -120.69
C THR A 201 -31.14 -24.77 -121.89
N THR A 202 -29.86 -25.08 -121.70
CA THR A 202 -29.04 -25.77 -122.68
C THR A 202 -29.41 -27.25 -122.59
N ARG A 203 -30.48 -27.59 -123.32
CA ARG A 203 -30.76 -28.94 -123.80
C ARG A 203 -29.43 -29.63 -124.14
N PRO A 204 -29.08 -30.79 -123.54
CA PRO A 204 -27.95 -31.57 -124.00
C PRO A 204 -28.31 -32.20 -125.35
N ALA A 205 -28.06 -31.48 -126.45
CA ALA A 205 -28.23 -32.01 -127.81
C ALA A 205 -27.08 -32.94 -128.25
N SER A 206 -26.03 -33.15 -127.44
CA SER A 206 -24.77 -33.73 -127.93
C SER A 206 -24.61 -35.25 -127.81
N LEU A 207 -25.58 -36.00 -127.27
CA LEU A 207 -25.51 -37.47 -127.28
C LEU A 207 -26.11 -38.09 -128.54
N MET A 208 -27.28 -37.63 -128.98
CA MET A 208 -27.87 -38.08 -130.25
C MET A 208 -27.06 -37.62 -131.47
N GLN A 209 -26.45 -36.44 -131.41
CA GLN A 209 -25.61 -35.91 -132.51
C GLN A 209 -24.27 -36.65 -132.64
N LYS A 210 -23.72 -37.17 -131.53
CA LYS A 210 -22.53 -38.05 -131.56
C LYS A 210 -22.83 -39.44 -132.14
N ILE A 211 -24.02 -39.98 -131.94
CA ILE A 211 -24.42 -41.27 -132.52
C ILE A 211 -24.71 -41.12 -134.03
N ALA A 212 -25.33 -40.02 -134.46
CA ALA A 212 -25.60 -39.76 -135.87
C ALA A 212 -24.31 -39.60 -136.71
N ASN A 213 -23.30 -38.91 -136.20
CA ASN A 213 -22.00 -38.77 -136.90
C ASN A 213 -21.17 -40.06 -136.91
N ALA A 214 -21.43 -41.02 -136.01
CA ALA A 214 -20.77 -42.32 -136.02
C ALA A 214 -21.39 -43.31 -137.03
N MET A 215 -22.63 -43.08 -137.49
CA MET A 215 -23.30 -43.93 -138.49
C MET A 215 -23.24 -43.40 -139.92
N ALA A 216 -22.77 -42.17 -140.16
CA ALA A 216 -22.78 -41.52 -141.49
C ALA A 216 -21.39 -41.34 -142.13
N GLY A 217 -20.34 -42.03 -141.64
CA GLY A 217 -18.99 -41.96 -142.21
C GLY A 217 -18.54 -43.30 -142.80
N GLU A 218 -18.89 -43.53 -144.07
CA GLU A 218 -18.08 -44.28 -145.06
C GLU A 218 -17.24 -43.27 -145.86
#